data_AF-A0A0N4U3Y3-F1
#
_entry.id   AF-A0A0N4U3Y3-F1
#
_cell.length_a   1.000
_cell.length_b   1.000
_cell.length_c   1.000
_cell.angle_alpha   90.00
_cell.angle_beta   90.00
_cell.angle_gamma   90.00
#
_symmetry.space_group_name_H-M   'P 1'
#
loop_
_entity.id
_entity.type
_entity.pdbx_description
1 polymer ?
#
loop_
_entity_poly.entity_id
_entity_poly.type
_entity_poly.pdbx_seq_one_letter_code
_entity_poly.pdbx_strand_id
1 'polypeptide(L)'
;MIKQEMSNLEFIINSETLKEKLEIKPPGLFNKKYVVKEGSTFRVSCTFNDENFIGTNHLSWRNENNRKIDGESSSSVFTIGLHEYGTKNKKLSLVFTKIAKRDAGIYKCVGSDSSGRIYQRDIEIIIVGK
;
A
#
# COMPACT_ATOMS: atom_id res chain seq x y z
N MET A 1 21.54 30.27 19.14
CA MET A 1 20.98 29.00 19.64
C MET A 1 19.67 28.65 18.89
N ILE A 2 19.65 28.70 17.54
CA ILE A 2 18.40 28.60 16.73
C ILE A 2 18.42 27.41 15.73
N LYS A 3 19.51 26.62 15.66
CA LYS A 3 19.63 25.55 14.68
C LYS A 3 18.89 24.24 15.02
N GLN A 4 18.50 24.01 16.28
CA GLN A 4 17.84 22.74 16.68
C GLN A 4 16.33 22.74 16.47
N GLU A 5 15.67 23.90 16.48
CA GLU A 5 14.20 23.96 16.38
C GLU A 5 13.73 23.73 14.92
N MET A 6 14.52 24.20 13.95
CA MET A 6 14.24 23.98 12.52
C MET A 6 14.32 22.50 12.13
N SER A 7 15.26 21.71 12.67
CA SER A 7 15.36 20.29 12.31
C SER A 7 14.16 19.47 12.80
N ASN A 8 13.59 19.83 13.95
CA ASN A 8 12.38 19.18 14.47
C ASN A 8 11.14 19.57 13.66
N LEU A 9 11.01 20.84 13.25
CA LEU A 9 9.92 21.27 12.38
C LEU A 9 9.98 20.59 11.01
N GLU A 10 11.16 20.54 10.39
CA GLU A 10 11.38 19.85 9.12
C GLU A 10 11.09 18.34 9.22
N PHE A 11 11.42 17.71 10.34
CA PHE A 11 11.14 16.29 10.55
C PHE A 11 9.63 16.01 10.71
N ILE A 12 8.90 16.88 11.41
CA ILE A 12 7.45 16.75 11.58
C ILE A 12 6.73 16.98 10.23
N ILE A 13 7.09 18.04 9.50
CA ILE A 13 6.55 18.36 8.17
C ILE A 13 6.81 17.21 7.17
N ASN A 14 7.97 16.55 7.25
CA ASN A 14 8.28 15.42 6.38
C ASN A 14 7.45 14.16 6.73
N SER A 15 7.08 13.94 7.99
CA SER A 15 6.32 12.74 8.38
C SER A 15 4.83 12.82 7.98
N GLU A 16 4.25 14.02 7.96
CA GLU A 16 2.85 14.24 7.60
C GLU A 16 2.68 14.21 6.07
N THR A 17 3.55 14.89 5.33
CA THR A 17 3.52 14.91 3.84
C THR A 17 3.78 13.53 3.21
N LEU A 18 4.53 12.64 3.87
CA LEU A 18 4.75 11.27 3.37
C LEU A 18 3.51 10.37 3.49
N LYS A 19 2.60 10.65 4.44
CA LYS A 19 1.37 9.87 4.62
C LYS A 19 0.30 10.16 3.55
N GLU A 20 0.45 11.25 2.80
CA GLU A 20 -0.60 11.77 1.92
C GLU A 20 -0.64 11.10 0.53
N LYS A 21 0.50 10.63 0.02
CA LYS A 21 0.54 10.08 -1.34
C LYS A 21 0.03 8.65 -1.46
N LEU A 22 0.17 7.81 -0.43
CA LEU A 22 -0.31 6.42 -0.45
C LEU A 22 -1.41 6.21 0.59
N GLU A 23 -2.63 6.07 0.09
CA GLU A 23 -3.80 5.74 0.89
C GLU A 23 -4.11 4.25 0.81
N ILE A 24 -4.40 3.62 1.95
CA ILE A 24 -4.82 2.20 2.00
C ILE A 24 -6.26 2.11 2.51
N LYS A 25 -7.11 1.38 1.77
CA LYS A 25 -8.54 1.17 2.10
C LYS A 25 -8.98 -0.30 1.95
N PRO A 26 -9.88 -0.81 2.81
CA PRO A 26 -10.38 -0.16 4.03
C PRO A 26 -9.26 0.02 5.05
N PRO A 27 -9.36 0.93 6.03
CA PRO A 27 -8.34 1.06 7.07
C PRO A 27 -8.28 -0.21 7.93
N GLY A 28 -7.08 -0.67 8.27
CA GLY A 28 -6.86 -1.73 9.24
C GLY A 28 -6.91 -1.24 10.69
N LEU A 29 -6.84 -2.16 11.65
CA LEU A 29 -6.57 -1.85 13.06
C LEU A 29 -5.27 -1.04 13.16
N PHE A 30 -5.32 0.05 13.93
CA PHE A 30 -4.21 1.01 14.03
C PHE A 30 -3.68 1.47 12.65
N ASN A 31 -4.57 1.55 11.65
CA ASN A 31 -4.29 1.93 10.25
C ASN A 31 -3.35 1.03 9.45
N LYS A 32 -2.95 -0.15 9.97
CA LYS A 32 -2.00 -1.03 9.28
C LYS A 32 -2.22 -2.53 9.45
N LYS A 33 -2.95 -2.98 10.47
CA LYS A 33 -3.13 -4.42 10.75
C LYS A 33 -4.49 -4.92 10.29
N TYR A 34 -4.52 -6.05 9.61
CA TYR A 34 -5.75 -6.69 9.16
C TYR A 34 -5.84 -8.07 9.80
N VAL A 35 -6.84 -8.26 10.65
CA VAL A 35 -7.16 -9.58 11.21
C VAL A 35 -8.20 -10.20 10.29
N VAL A 36 -7.84 -11.31 9.65
CA VAL A 36 -8.63 -11.93 8.60
C VAL A 36 -8.88 -13.40 8.93
N LYS A 37 -10.12 -13.86 8.74
CA LYS A 37 -10.49 -15.26 9.00
C LYS A 37 -9.91 -16.19 7.92
N GLU A 38 -9.30 -17.29 8.34
CA GLU A 38 -8.82 -18.31 7.41
C GLU A 38 -9.95 -18.83 6.51
N GLY A 39 -9.67 -18.89 5.21
CA GLY A 39 -10.59 -19.33 4.17
C GLY A 39 -11.50 -18.24 3.60
N SER A 40 -11.50 -17.01 4.15
CA SER A 40 -12.28 -15.92 3.58
C SER A 40 -11.59 -15.30 2.36
N THR A 41 -12.37 -14.61 1.53
CA THR A 41 -11.84 -13.64 0.59
C THR A 41 -11.40 -12.39 1.34
N PHE A 42 -10.27 -11.81 0.96
CA PHE A 42 -9.76 -10.56 1.54
C PHE A 42 -9.25 -9.63 0.44
N ARG A 43 -9.54 -8.34 0.59
CA ARG A 43 -9.12 -7.31 -0.36
C ARG A 43 -8.69 -6.07 0.39
N VAL A 44 -7.56 -5.52 -0.04
CA VAL A 44 -7.06 -4.23 0.41
C VAL A 44 -6.56 -3.44 -0.79
N SER A 45 -6.96 -2.18 -0.88
CA SER A 45 -6.61 -1.29 -1.98
C SER A 45 -5.56 -0.29 -1.53
N CYS A 46 -4.61 -0.02 -2.40
CA CYS A 46 -3.70 1.10 -2.27
C CYS A 46 -4.00 2.09 -3.39
N THR A 47 -4.10 3.38 -3.07
CA THR A 47 -4.29 4.46 -4.02
C THR A 47 -3.08 5.37 -3.94
N PHE A 48 -2.51 5.70 -5.11
CA PHE A 48 -1.47 6.69 -5.23
C PHE A 48 -2.07 8.03 -5.68
N ASN A 49 -2.03 9.01 -4.77
CA ASN A 49 -2.47 10.37 -4.99
C ASN A 49 -1.32 11.16 -5.61
N ASP A 50 -1.42 11.43 -6.91
CA ASP A 50 -0.47 12.30 -7.60
C ASP A 50 -1.24 13.25 -8.53
N GLU A 51 -1.26 14.53 -8.16
CA GLU A 51 -1.90 15.59 -8.93
C GLU A 51 -1.19 15.82 -10.28
N ASN A 52 0.12 15.51 -10.34
CA ASN A 52 0.98 15.78 -11.49
C ASN A 52 1.19 14.55 -12.38
N PHE A 53 0.15 13.75 -12.62
CA PHE A 53 0.24 12.60 -13.52
C PHE A 53 0.52 13.06 -14.97
N ILE A 54 1.80 13.11 -15.33
CA ILE A 54 2.33 13.25 -16.70
C ILE A 54 3.30 12.07 -16.99
N GLY A 55 3.14 10.93 -16.31
CA GLY A 55 4.13 9.86 -16.40
C GLY A 55 3.68 8.48 -15.94
N THR A 56 4.58 7.52 -16.15
CA THR A 56 4.45 6.11 -15.76
C THR A 56 4.57 5.95 -14.24
N ASN A 57 3.67 6.51 -13.45
CA ASN A 57 3.69 6.25 -12.00
C ASN A 57 3.53 4.75 -11.77
N HIS A 58 4.50 4.13 -11.11
CA HIS A 58 4.49 2.70 -10.83
C HIS A 58 3.87 2.49 -9.45
N LEU A 59 2.70 1.84 -9.43
CA LEU A 59 2.08 1.35 -8.19
C LEU A 59 2.21 -0.17 -8.18
N SER A 60 2.67 -0.73 -7.07
CA SER A 60 2.86 -2.17 -6.93
C SER A 60 2.61 -2.64 -5.50
N TRP A 61 2.08 -3.86 -5.37
CA TRP A 61 2.10 -4.60 -4.12
C TRP A 61 3.30 -5.56 -4.11
N ARG A 62 3.94 -5.67 -2.94
CA ARG A 62 5.05 -6.60 -2.69
C ARG A 62 4.80 -7.38 -1.41
N ASN A 63 5.26 -8.63 -1.38
CA ASN A 63 5.25 -9.45 -0.18
C ASN A 63 6.46 -9.16 0.72
N GLU A 64 6.58 -9.89 1.82
CA GLU A 64 7.66 -9.77 2.81
C GLU A 64 9.06 -9.94 2.19
N ASN A 65 9.18 -10.81 1.18
CA ASN A 65 10.41 -11.03 0.42
C ASN A 65 10.67 -9.97 -0.67
N ASN A 66 9.94 -8.85 -0.66
CA ASN A 66 9.95 -7.80 -1.67
C ASN A 66 9.62 -8.26 -3.10
N ARG A 67 9.07 -9.47 -3.27
CA ARG A 67 8.62 -9.94 -4.59
C ARG A 67 7.34 -9.22 -4.98
N LYS A 68 7.28 -8.75 -6.22
CA LYS A 68 6.09 -8.11 -6.77
C LYS A 68 4.96 -9.14 -6.87
N ILE A 69 3.76 -8.74 -6.47
CA ILE A 69 2.54 -9.50 -6.63
C ILE A 69 1.82 -8.95 -7.86
N ASP A 70 1.72 -9.74 -8.91
CA ASP A 70 1.04 -9.38 -10.16
C ASP A 70 -0.32 -10.09 -10.28
N GLY A 71 -0.99 -9.89 -11.41
CA GLY A 71 -2.31 -10.47 -11.72
C GLY A 71 -2.27 -11.95 -12.12
N GLU A 72 -1.11 -12.49 -12.45
CA GLU A 72 -1.00 -13.71 -13.26
C GLU A 72 -0.29 -14.87 -12.52
N SER A 73 0.54 -14.57 -11.52
CA SER A 73 1.41 -15.56 -10.90
C SER A 73 0.72 -16.52 -9.92
N SER A 74 -0.49 -16.23 -9.44
CA SER A 74 -1.21 -17.09 -8.48
C SER A 74 -2.72 -16.89 -8.54
N SER A 75 -3.47 -17.99 -8.54
CA SER A 75 -4.94 -17.96 -8.45
C SER A 75 -5.47 -17.58 -7.06
N SER A 76 -4.60 -17.64 -6.04
CA SER A 76 -4.98 -17.39 -4.65
C SER A 76 -4.67 -15.98 -4.16
N VAL A 77 -3.63 -15.35 -4.72
CA VAL A 77 -3.22 -13.97 -4.38
C VAL A 77 -2.77 -13.24 -5.64
N PHE A 78 -3.36 -12.10 -5.92
CA PHE A 78 -3.05 -11.32 -7.12
C PHE A 78 -3.39 -9.85 -6.95
N THR A 79 -3.04 -9.03 -7.94
CA THR A 79 -3.41 -7.61 -7.98
C THR A 79 -4.40 -7.26 -9.08
N ILE A 80 -5.32 -6.34 -8.78
CA ILE A 80 -6.24 -5.72 -9.75
C ILE A 80 -5.96 -4.23 -9.80
N GLY A 81 -5.57 -3.72 -10.96
CA GLY A 81 -5.47 -2.29 -11.22
C GLY A 81 -6.83 -1.71 -11.60
N LEU A 82 -7.19 -0.59 -11.00
CA LEU A 82 -8.33 0.23 -11.42
C LEU A 82 -7.84 1.66 -11.63
N HIS A 83 -8.25 2.27 -12.74
CA HIS A 83 -8.20 3.71 -12.89
C HIS A 83 -9.51 4.27 -12.33
N GLU A 84 -9.42 5.15 -11.34
CA GLU A 84 -10.62 5.75 -10.78
C GLU A 84 -11.12 6.83 -11.74
N TYR A 85 -12.32 6.59 -12.30
CA TYR A 85 -12.92 7.44 -13.34
C TYR A 85 -12.97 8.91 -12.89
N GLY A 86 -12.50 9.82 -13.76
CA GLY A 86 -12.45 11.25 -13.46
C GLY A 86 -11.31 11.69 -12.53
N THR A 87 -10.49 10.77 -12.02
CA THR A 87 -9.28 11.10 -11.26
C THR A 87 -8.04 10.60 -11.99
N LYS A 88 -6.88 11.22 -11.71
CA LYS A 88 -5.57 10.73 -12.18
C LYS A 88 -4.98 9.67 -11.25
N ASN A 89 -5.70 9.29 -10.20
CA ASN A 89 -5.19 8.42 -9.15
C ASN A 89 -5.13 6.98 -9.63
N LYS A 90 -3.97 6.34 -9.42
CA LYS A 90 -3.81 4.91 -9.67
C LYS A 90 -4.21 4.14 -8.43
N LYS A 91 -5.15 3.20 -8.59
CA LYS A 91 -5.55 2.29 -7.52
C LYS A 91 -5.14 0.87 -7.86
N LEU A 92 -4.45 0.20 -6.94
CA LEU A 92 -4.07 -1.19 -7.06
C LEU A 92 -4.57 -1.98 -5.85
N SER A 93 -5.45 -2.94 -6.09
CA SER A 93 -6.00 -3.82 -5.05
C SER A 93 -5.18 -5.10 -4.95
N LEU A 94 -4.75 -5.45 -3.75
CA LEU A 94 -4.28 -6.79 -3.41
C LEU A 94 -5.50 -7.64 -3.03
N VAL A 95 -5.65 -8.79 -3.69
CA VAL A 95 -6.81 -9.67 -3.57
C VAL A 95 -6.36 -11.06 -3.19
N PHE A 96 -6.97 -11.62 -2.15
CA PHE A 96 -6.88 -13.02 -1.77
C PHE A 96 -8.24 -13.66 -1.98
N THR A 97 -8.34 -14.68 -2.83
CA THR A 97 -9.61 -15.38 -3.09
C THR A 97 -9.99 -16.31 -1.95
N LYS A 98 -9.00 -17.00 -1.40
CA LYS A 98 -9.10 -17.86 -0.22
C LYS A 98 -7.84 -17.75 0.62
N ILE A 99 -7.84 -16.81 1.57
CA ILE A 99 -6.67 -16.54 2.40
C ILE A 99 -6.38 -17.72 3.34
N ALA A 100 -5.11 -18.11 3.48
CA ALA A 100 -4.67 -19.24 4.30
C ALA A 100 -3.52 -18.81 5.21
N LYS A 101 -3.26 -19.53 6.31
CA LYS A 101 -2.20 -19.15 7.29
C LYS A 101 -0.84 -18.79 6.67
N ARG A 102 -0.46 -19.44 5.56
CA ARG A 102 0.77 -19.15 4.80
C ARG A 102 0.84 -17.74 4.17
N ASP A 103 -0.30 -17.08 4.02
CA ASP A 103 -0.44 -15.74 3.44
C ASP A 103 -0.27 -14.64 4.50
N ALA A 104 -0.17 -15.00 5.78
CA ALA A 104 0.10 -14.05 6.85
C ALA A 104 1.49 -13.42 6.69
N GLY A 105 1.61 -12.16 7.08
CA GLY A 105 2.88 -11.43 7.01
C GLY A 105 2.74 -9.98 6.58
N ILE A 106 3.87 -9.38 6.24
CA ILE A 106 3.95 -7.96 5.86
C ILE A 106 3.81 -7.82 4.34
N TYR A 107 2.94 -6.91 3.92
CA TYR A 107 2.76 -6.51 2.53
C TYR A 107 3.05 -5.02 2.39
N LYS A 108 3.68 -4.65 1.28
CA LYS A 108 4.13 -3.28 1.00
C LYS A 108 3.45 -2.77 -0.24
N CYS A 109 2.75 -1.66 -0.12
CA CYS A 109 2.36 -0.86 -1.27
C CYS A 109 3.49 0.10 -1.59
N VAL A 110 4.01 0.06 -2.82
CA VAL A 110 5.10 0.92 -3.30
C VAL A 110 4.62 1.72 -4.50
N GLY A 111 4.70 3.04 -4.38
CA GLY A 111 4.39 4.02 -5.42
C GLY A 111 5.63 4.83 -5.80
N SER A 112 5.73 5.29 -7.05
CA SER A 112 6.73 6.30 -7.45
C SER A 112 6.07 7.46 -8.17
N ASP A 113 6.51 8.69 -7.87
CA ASP A 113 6.11 9.87 -8.64
C ASP A 113 7.03 10.10 -9.86
N SER A 114 6.68 11.10 -10.67
CA SER A 114 7.41 11.49 -11.88
C SER A 114 8.84 11.99 -11.61
N SER A 115 9.15 12.39 -10.38
CA SER A 115 10.51 12.77 -9.96
C SER A 115 11.37 11.56 -9.53
N GLY A 116 10.79 10.36 -9.56
CA GLY A 116 11.44 9.13 -9.11
C GLY A 116 11.44 8.95 -7.60
N ARG A 117 10.75 9.80 -6.81
CA ARG A 117 10.62 9.60 -5.37
C ARG A 117 9.74 8.39 -5.11
N ILE A 118 10.22 7.53 -4.22
CA ILE A 118 9.53 6.29 -3.84
C ILE A 118 8.76 6.53 -2.55
N TYR A 119 7.49 6.16 -2.57
CA TYR A 119 6.59 6.14 -1.43
C TYR A 119 6.29 4.69 -1.08
N GLN A 120 6.23 4.39 0.22
CA GLN A 120 5.90 3.06 0.70
C GLN A 120 4.92 3.12 1.85
N ARG A 121 3.97 2.18 1.87
CA ARG A 121 3.10 1.95 3.01
C ARG A 121 2.94 0.47 3.28
N ASP A 122 3.18 0.10 4.53
CA ASP A 122 3.19 -1.30 4.97
C ASP A 122 1.88 -1.66 5.66
N ILE A 123 1.43 -2.88 5.42
CA ILE A 123 0.33 -3.51 6.15
C ILE A 123 0.77 -4.87 6.68
N GLU A 124 0.19 -5.27 7.80
CA GLU A 124 0.38 -6.59 8.39
C GLU A 124 -0.93 -7.36 8.29
N ILE A 125 -0.90 -8.53 7.66
CA ILE A 125 -2.03 -9.43 7.59
C ILE A 125 -1.83 -10.53 8.62
N ILE A 126 -2.76 -10.61 9.58
CA ILE A 126 -2.81 -11.60 10.64
C ILE A 126 -4.00 -12.51 10.35
N ILE A 127 -3.76 -13.81 10.31
CA ILE A 127 -4.79 -14.79 9.96
C ILE A 127 -5.21 -15.55 11.20
N VAL A 128 -6.51 -15.48 11.49
CA VAL A 128 -7.13 -16.22 12.61
C VAL A 128 -7.81 -17.47 12.09
N GLY A 129 -7.49 -18.60 12.73
CA GLY A 129 -7.95 -19.93 12.36
C GLY A 129 -9.38 -20.21 12.82
N LYS A 130 -9.96 -21.26 12.23
CA LYS A 130 -11.33 -21.71 12.44
C LYS A 130 -11.70 -21.94 13.90
#